data_AF-A0A4V2JB86-F1
#
_entry.id   AF-A0A4V2JB86-F1
#
_cell.length_a   1.000
_cell.length_b   1.000
_cell.length_c   1.000
_cell.angle_alpha   90.00
_cell.angle_beta   90.00
_cell.angle_gamma   90.00
#
_symmetry.space_group_name_H-M   'P 1'
#
loop_
_entity.id
_entity.type
_entity.pdbx_description
1 polymer ?
#
loop_
_entity_poly.entity_id
_entity_poly.type
_entity_poly.pdbx_seq_one_letter_code
_entity_poly.pdbx_strand_id
1 'polypeptide(L)'
;MKNQINSLVKIANSEGAKKFKKIIFFVFIALVVLDIVFVSFSQFPTISRVIYNSSPKFIVLIWLFGLFISNVFLQRKVSNNINFVWNLIILVIISVGFIIIGNKIIISDDVKCSNYQTIIKKVEIKYVTRVLCQEFESDSFHYENRDCETLNCNSKVGFKLDLTNEMKLLILVLGVIAGYLFWPKIIET
;
A
#
# COMPACT_ATOMS: atom_id res chain seq x y z
N MET A 1 -19.10 -23.88 14.43
CA MET A 1 -18.38 -22.99 13.48
C MET A 1 -18.60 -23.34 12.00
N LYS A 2 -18.50 -24.60 11.55
CA LYS A 2 -18.76 -24.99 10.13
C LYS A 2 -20.08 -24.47 9.55
N ASN A 3 -21.17 -24.50 10.31
CA ASN A 3 -22.49 -24.07 9.82
C ASN A 3 -22.64 -22.55 9.63
N GLN A 4 -21.94 -21.73 10.43
CA GLN A 4 -21.93 -20.27 10.28
C GLN A 4 -21.07 -19.82 9.11
N ILE A 5 -19.97 -20.53 8.85
CA ILE A 5 -19.11 -20.28 7.68
C ILE A 5 -19.88 -20.62 6.39
N ASN A 6 -20.60 -21.75 6.37
CA ASN A 6 -21.41 -22.15 5.22
C ASN A 6 -22.58 -21.20 4.93
N SER A 7 -23.21 -20.61 5.96
CA SER A 7 -24.27 -19.62 5.76
C SER A 7 -23.74 -18.30 5.19
N LEU A 8 -22.58 -17.82 5.68
CA LEU A 8 -21.89 -16.65 5.14
C LEU A 8 -21.45 -16.85 3.68
N VAL A 9 -20.92 -18.04 3.36
CA VAL A 9 -20.53 -18.40 1.98
C VAL A 9 -21.74 -18.45 1.04
N LYS A 10 -22.90 -18.96 1.50
CA LYS A 10 -24.15 -18.94 0.71
C LYS A 10 -24.64 -17.52 0.43
N ILE A 11 -24.62 -16.64 1.44
CA ILE A 11 -25.05 -15.24 1.28
C ILE A 11 -24.11 -14.50 0.31
N ALA A 12 -22.80 -14.69 0.45
CA ALA A 12 -21.79 -14.09 -0.41
C ALA A 12 -21.82 -14.59 -1.87
N ASN A 13 -22.46 -15.74 -2.13
CA ASN A 13 -22.63 -16.33 -3.45
C ASN A 13 -24.02 -16.16 -4.07
N SER A 14 -24.94 -15.49 -3.38
CA SER A 14 -26.24 -15.11 -3.94
C SER A 14 -26.08 -14.23 -5.19
N GLU A 15 -27.03 -14.31 -6.13
CA GLU A 15 -26.98 -13.47 -7.33
C GLU A 15 -26.95 -11.97 -7.01
N GLY A 16 -27.61 -11.56 -5.92
CA GLY A 16 -27.55 -10.21 -5.38
C GLY A 16 -26.13 -9.82 -4.95
N ALA A 17 -25.44 -10.68 -4.20
CA ALA A 17 -24.05 -10.45 -3.81
C ALA A 17 -23.09 -10.40 -5.01
N LYS A 18 -23.33 -11.20 -6.06
CA LYS A 18 -22.53 -11.14 -7.30
C LYS A 18 -22.74 -9.82 -8.06
N LYS A 19 -23.98 -9.34 -8.17
CA LYS A 19 -24.28 -8.02 -8.77
C LYS A 19 -23.70 -6.88 -7.94
N PHE A 20 -23.82 -6.95 -6.61
CA PHE A 20 -23.23 -5.97 -5.70
C PHE A 20 -21.70 -5.94 -5.79
N LYS A 21 -21.03 -7.10 -5.87
CA LYS A 21 -19.59 -7.19 -6.13
C LYS A 21 -19.20 -6.54 -7.46
N LYS A 22 -19.98 -6.73 -8.54
CA LYS A 22 -19.75 -6.06 -9.83
C LYS A 22 -19.90 -4.54 -9.74
N ILE A 23 -20.90 -4.05 -9.02
CA ILE A 23 -21.12 -2.62 -8.80
C ILE A 23 -19.96 -2.04 -7.98
N ILE A 24 -19.56 -2.70 -6.89
CA ILE A 24 -18.39 -2.29 -6.10
C ILE A 24 -17.13 -2.30 -6.96
N PHE A 25 -16.93 -3.31 -7.81
CA PHE A 25 -15.77 -3.34 -8.71
C PHE A 25 -15.77 -2.16 -9.67
N PHE A 26 -16.92 -1.86 -10.27
CA PHE A 26 -17.05 -0.72 -11.15
C PHE A 26 -16.79 0.61 -10.42
N VAL A 27 -17.35 0.78 -9.23
CA VAL A 27 -17.09 1.95 -8.37
C VAL A 27 -15.63 2.02 -7.97
N PHE A 28 -15.00 0.90 -7.64
CA PHE A 28 -13.58 0.83 -7.29
C PHE A 28 -12.69 1.21 -8.48
N ILE A 29 -12.97 0.67 -9.68
CA ILE A 29 -12.27 1.07 -10.91
C ILE A 29 -12.48 2.55 -11.18
N ALA A 30 -13.73 3.04 -11.09
CA ALA A 30 -14.03 4.45 -11.31
C ALA A 30 -13.30 5.34 -10.30
N LEU A 31 -13.23 4.95 -9.03
CA LEU A 31 -12.46 5.62 -8.00
C LEU A 31 -10.96 5.59 -8.32
N VAL A 32 -10.39 4.47 -8.74
CA VAL A 32 -8.98 4.38 -9.15
C VAL A 32 -8.69 5.26 -10.36
N VAL A 33 -9.56 5.27 -11.36
CA VAL A 33 -9.42 6.13 -12.55
C VAL A 33 -9.53 7.60 -12.16
N LEU A 34 -10.51 7.97 -11.34
CA LEU A 34 -10.63 9.33 -10.81
C LEU A 34 -9.38 9.70 -10.00
N ASP A 35 -8.91 8.82 -9.14
CA ASP A 35 -7.72 9.00 -8.30
C ASP A 35 -6.46 9.22 -9.16
N ILE A 36 -6.30 8.50 -10.27
CA ILE A 36 -5.24 8.73 -11.29
C ILE A 36 -5.41 10.08 -11.99
N VAL A 37 -6.64 10.44 -12.38
CA VAL A 37 -6.92 11.73 -13.05
C VAL A 37 -6.67 12.90 -12.10
N PHE A 38 -7.07 12.78 -10.84
CA PHE A 38 -6.89 13.79 -9.81
C PHE A 38 -5.44 13.87 -9.30
N VAL A 39 -4.61 12.84 -9.48
CA VAL A 39 -3.15 12.95 -9.28
C VAL A 39 -2.54 14.04 -10.18
N SER A 40 -3.13 14.34 -11.33
CA SER A 40 -2.68 15.44 -12.20
C SER A 40 -3.07 16.84 -11.68
N PHE A 41 -3.91 16.94 -10.64
CA PHE A 41 -4.38 18.21 -10.06
C PHE A 41 -3.93 18.35 -8.61
N SER A 42 -2.89 19.15 -8.36
CA SER A 42 -2.22 19.31 -7.05
C SER A 42 -3.09 19.88 -5.93
N GLN A 43 -4.28 20.40 -6.22
CA GLN A 43 -5.16 21.04 -5.23
C GLN A 43 -6.05 20.06 -4.44
N PHE A 44 -6.25 18.82 -4.92
CA PHE A 44 -7.14 17.87 -4.24
C PHE A 44 -6.35 16.77 -3.51
N PRO A 45 -6.67 16.47 -2.22
CA PRO A 45 -6.09 15.34 -1.53
C PRO A 45 -6.72 14.04 -2.04
N THR A 46 -5.98 13.27 -2.84
CA THR A 46 -6.42 11.97 -3.38
C THR A 46 -5.98 10.81 -2.47
N ILE A 47 -6.63 9.64 -2.58
CA ILE A 47 -6.24 8.43 -1.84
C ILE A 47 -4.85 7.99 -2.29
N SER A 48 -4.56 8.12 -3.59
CA SER A 48 -3.20 8.02 -4.11
C SER A 48 -2.30 9.00 -3.39
N ARG A 49 -2.59 10.31 -3.26
CA ARG A 49 -1.69 11.23 -2.52
C ARG A 49 -1.42 10.77 -1.08
N VAL A 50 -2.38 10.15 -0.40
CA VAL A 50 -2.20 9.55 0.93
C VAL A 50 -1.25 8.35 0.91
N ILE A 51 -1.36 7.45 -0.07
CA ILE A 51 -0.48 6.27 -0.25
C ILE A 51 0.90 6.68 -0.85
N TYR A 52 0.91 7.62 -1.77
CA TYR A 52 2.09 8.20 -2.40
C TYR A 52 2.91 9.00 -1.40
N ASN A 53 2.29 9.65 -0.42
CA ASN A 53 2.97 10.32 0.70
C ASN A 53 3.08 9.46 1.95
N SER A 54 2.65 8.20 1.92
CA SER A 54 2.64 7.34 3.10
C SER A 54 4.07 6.94 3.48
N SER A 55 4.44 7.12 4.74
CA SER A 55 5.71 6.62 5.31
C SER A 55 5.97 5.13 5.00
N PRO A 56 7.23 4.66 4.98
CA PRO A 56 7.58 3.24 4.86
C PRO A 56 6.88 2.33 5.89
N LYS A 57 6.41 2.88 7.01
CA LYS A 57 5.56 2.18 7.99
C LYS A 57 4.27 1.62 7.40
N PHE A 58 3.79 2.17 6.27
CA PHE A 58 2.56 1.76 5.60
C PHE A 58 2.75 0.63 4.57
N ILE A 59 3.95 0.07 4.43
CA ILE A 59 4.25 -1.07 3.54
C ILE A 59 3.24 -2.22 3.72
N VAL A 60 2.93 -2.55 4.98
CA VAL A 60 2.01 -3.66 5.28
C VAL A 60 0.59 -3.35 4.78
N LEU A 61 0.16 -2.10 4.79
CA LEU A 61 -1.16 -1.73 4.25
C LEU A 61 -1.18 -1.91 2.74
N ILE A 62 -0.15 -1.47 2.02
CA ILE A 62 -0.04 -1.65 0.57
C ILE A 62 -0.08 -3.14 0.21
N TRP A 63 0.63 -3.97 0.97
CA TRP A 63 0.59 -5.43 0.86
C TRP A 63 -0.82 -6.01 1.09
N LEU A 64 -1.48 -5.61 2.18
CA LEU A 64 -2.85 -6.06 2.51
C LEU A 64 -3.86 -5.62 1.45
N PHE A 65 -3.68 -4.43 0.85
CA PHE A 65 -4.49 -3.96 -0.27
C PHE A 65 -4.33 -4.87 -1.49
N GLY A 66 -3.12 -5.32 -1.82
CA GLY A 66 -2.91 -6.29 -2.89
C GLY A 66 -3.62 -7.62 -2.63
N LEU A 67 -3.51 -8.14 -1.40
CA LEU A 67 -4.23 -9.35 -0.97
C LEU A 67 -5.76 -9.19 -1.10
N PHE A 68 -6.27 -8.03 -0.70
CA PHE A 68 -7.69 -7.69 -0.80
C PHE A 68 -8.16 -7.64 -2.25
N ILE A 69 -7.44 -6.95 -3.14
CA ILE A 69 -7.73 -6.89 -4.58
C ILE A 69 -7.85 -8.31 -5.15
N SER A 70 -6.90 -9.19 -4.84
CA SER A 70 -6.97 -10.58 -5.30
C SER A 70 -8.18 -11.32 -4.75
N ASN A 71 -8.52 -11.15 -3.48
CA ASN A 71 -9.67 -11.83 -2.88
C ASN A 71 -11.01 -11.32 -3.43
N VAL A 72 -11.13 -10.05 -3.81
CA VAL A 72 -12.38 -9.52 -4.36
C VAL A 72 -12.52 -9.86 -5.84
N PHE A 73 -11.44 -9.73 -6.63
CA PHE A 73 -11.51 -9.76 -8.09
C PHE A 73 -10.98 -11.04 -8.75
N LEU A 74 -10.06 -11.75 -8.08
CA LEU A 74 -9.36 -12.91 -8.64
C LEU A 74 -9.65 -14.20 -7.84
N GLN A 75 -10.91 -14.39 -7.43
CA GLN A 75 -11.33 -15.59 -6.70
C GLN A 75 -11.16 -16.83 -7.57
N ARG A 76 -10.17 -17.66 -7.24
CA ARG A 76 -9.96 -18.96 -7.89
C ARG A 76 -10.79 -20.04 -7.19
N LYS A 77 -11.54 -20.81 -7.97
CA LYS A 77 -12.19 -22.04 -7.52
C LYS A 77 -11.20 -23.20 -7.59
N VAL A 78 -11.09 -24.00 -6.52
CA VAL A 78 -10.13 -25.11 -6.46
C VAL A 78 -10.81 -26.34 -5.87
N SER A 79 -10.61 -27.51 -6.51
CA SER A 79 -11.30 -28.75 -6.15
C SER A 79 -10.73 -29.47 -4.92
N ASN A 80 -9.63 -28.97 -4.33
CA ASN A 80 -8.96 -29.63 -3.23
C ASN A 80 -8.59 -28.66 -2.10
N ASN A 81 -8.75 -29.17 -0.87
CA ASN A 81 -8.60 -28.48 0.41
C ASN A 81 -7.11 -28.33 0.82
N ILE A 82 -6.25 -27.94 -0.13
CA ILE A 82 -4.80 -27.88 0.10
C ILE A 82 -4.51 -26.84 1.19
N ASN A 83 -4.08 -27.35 2.36
CA ASN A 83 -3.34 -26.68 3.44
C ASN A 83 -3.68 -25.19 3.68
N PHE A 84 -4.96 -24.90 3.91
CA PHE A 84 -5.47 -23.58 4.34
C PHE A 84 -4.62 -22.97 5.46
N VAL A 85 -4.27 -23.77 6.47
CA VAL A 85 -3.53 -23.33 7.66
C VAL A 85 -2.11 -22.87 7.30
N TRP A 86 -1.40 -23.64 6.47
CA TRP A 86 -0.04 -23.28 6.07
C TRP A 86 0.02 -22.03 5.21
N ASN A 87 -0.91 -21.88 4.27
CA ASN A 87 -0.96 -20.68 3.45
C ASN A 87 -1.26 -19.42 4.28
N LEU A 88 -2.14 -19.54 5.27
CA LEU A 88 -2.44 -18.44 6.19
C LEU A 88 -1.21 -18.09 7.04
N ILE A 89 -0.50 -19.09 7.56
CA ILE A 89 0.75 -18.89 8.31
C ILE A 89 1.78 -18.15 7.45
N ILE A 90 1.98 -18.55 6.19
CA ILE A 90 2.91 -17.89 5.26
C ILE A 90 2.54 -16.41 5.08
N LEU A 91 1.26 -16.11 4.82
CA LEU A 91 0.79 -14.73 4.66
C LEU A 91 0.99 -13.90 5.92
N VAL A 92 0.78 -14.48 7.10
CA VAL A 92 1.03 -13.82 8.40
C VAL A 92 2.52 -13.53 8.58
N ILE A 93 3.40 -14.49 8.31
CA ILE A 93 4.86 -14.32 8.43
C ILE A 93 5.34 -13.19 7.50
N ILE A 94 4.88 -13.16 6.25
CA ILE A 94 5.23 -12.08 5.30
C ILE A 94 4.74 -10.73 5.81
N SER A 95 3.51 -10.67 6.33
CA SER A 95 2.93 -9.44 6.86
C SER A 95 3.72 -8.92 8.08
N VAL A 96 4.12 -9.80 8.98
CA VAL A 96 4.99 -9.47 10.13
C VAL A 96 6.35 -8.98 9.65
N GLY A 97 6.95 -9.64 8.65
CA GLY A 97 8.19 -9.20 8.02
C GLY A 97 8.09 -7.78 7.48
N PHE A 98 6.99 -7.45 6.79
CA PHE A 98 6.75 -6.09 6.29
C PHE A 98 6.58 -5.05 7.39
N ILE A 99 5.94 -5.39 8.52
CA ILE A 99 5.85 -4.49 9.68
C ILE A 99 7.25 -4.19 10.24
N ILE A 100 8.08 -5.22 10.39
CA ILE A 100 9.45 -5.06 10.90
C ILE A 100 10.27 -4.19 9.95
N ILE A 101 10.22 -4.46 8.64
CA ILE A 101 10.93 -3.67 7.62
C ILE A 101 10.46 -2.22 7.64
N GLY A 102 9.15 -1.98 7.59
CA GLY A 102 8.58 -0.63 7.58
C GLY A 102 8.95 0.19 8.83
N ASN A 103 9.09 -0.46 9.98
CA ASN A 103 9.52 0.20 11.22
C ASN A 103 11.04 0.40 11.32
N LYS A 104 11.86 -0.38 10.61
CA LYS A 104 13.32 -0.20 10.60
C LYS A 104 13.78 0.90 9.64
N ILE A 105 12.95 1.28 8.66
CA ILE A 105 13.25 2.34 7.70
C ILE A 105 12.87 3.69 8.34
N ILE A 106 13.81 4.27 9.08
CA ILE A 106 13.68 5.57 9.76
C ILE A 106 14.86 6.46 9.34
N ILE A 107 14.59 7.73 9.04
CA ILE A 107 15.64 8.75 8.90
C ILE A 107 16.06 9.19 10.30
N SER A 108 17.37 9.28 10.54
CA SER A 108 17.90 9.89 11.76
C SER A 108 17.43 11.35 11.85
N ASP A 109 17.00 11.79 13.04
CA ASP A 109 16.53 13.16 13.27
C ASP A 109 17.63 14.23 13.06
N ASP A 110 18.88 13.82 12.83
CA ASP A 110 20.04 14.69 12.61
C ASP A 110 20.22 15.18 11.17
N VAL A 111 19.29 14.86 10.25
CA VAL A 111 19.37 15.34 8.86
C VAL A 111 19.05 16.84 8.81
N LYS A 112 20.04 17.63 8.38
CA LYS A 112 19.99 19.07 8.17
C LYS A 112 20.40 19.40 6.74
N CYS A 113 20.02 20.57 6.25
CA CYS A 113 20.43 21.03 4.92
C CYS A 113 21.95 20.96 4.67
N SER A 114 22.77 21.19 5.69
CA SER A 114 24.24 21.16 5.59
C SER A 114 24.84 19.76 5.42
N ASN A 115 24.14 18.70 5.86
CA ASN A 115 24.63 17.33 5.80
C ASN A 115 23.78 16.42 4.90
N TYR A 116 22.69 16.96 4.35
CA TYR A 116 21.70 16.26 3.51
C TYR A 116 22.36 15.46 2.39
N GLN A 117 23.18 16.08 1.53
CA GLN A 117 23.83 15.40 0.40
C GLN A 117 24.69 14.19 0.81
N THR A 118 25.31 14.24 2.00
CA THR A 118 26.13 13.16 2.53
C THR A 118 25.29 12.03 3.12
N ILE A 119 24.13 12.36 3.70
CA ILE A 119 23.22 11.38 4.31
C ILE A 119 22.33 10.71 3.27
N ILE A 120 21.85 11.42 2.24
CA ILE A 120 21.13 10.84 1.08
C ILE A 120 21.90 9.66 0.53
N LYS A 121 23.18 9.85 0.21
CA LYS A 121 24.02 8.80 -0.39
C LYS A 121 24.16 7.55 0.49
N LYS A 122 23.93 7.66 1.80
CA LYS A 122 24.04 6.55 2.74
C LYS A 122 22.70 5.87 3.03
N VAL A 123 21.59 6.60 3.00
CA VAL A 123 20.27 6.13 3.42
C VAL A 123 19.37 5.80 2.24
N GLU A 124 19.57 6.48 1.10
CA GLU A 124 18.82 6.23 -0.11
C GLU A 124 19.36 5.00 -0.84
N ILE A 125 18.54 3.96 -0.89
CA ILE A 125 18.80 2.79 -1.71
C ILE A 125 18.03 3.03 -3.00
N LYS A 126 18.77 3.21 -4.09
CA LYS A 126 18.19 3.49 -5.41
C LYS A 126 17.07 2.50 -5.73
N TYR A 127 15.93 3.02 -6.19
CA TYR A 127 14.69 2.29 -6.49
C TYR A 127 13.94 1.69 -5.30
N VAL A 128 14.41 1.82 -4.06
CA VAL A 128 13.74 1.28 -2.87
C VAL A 128 13.24 2.40 -1.97
N THR A 129 14.11 3.33 -1.61
CA THR A 129 13.78 4.50 -0.79
C THR A 129 14.05 5.79 -1.55
N ARG A 130 13.36 6.87 -1.13
CA ARG A 130 13.61 8.25 -1.57
C ARG A 130 13.51 9.18 -0.38
N VAL A 131 14.27 10.26 -0.36
CA VAL A 131 14.14 11.30 0.67
C VAL A 131 13.26 12.43 0.13
N LEU A 132 12.19 12.75 0.86
CA LEU A 132 11.30 13.87 0.56
C LEU A 132 11.60 15.03 1.51
N CYS A 133 11.59 16.23 0.96
CA CYS A 133 11.71 17.47 1.72
C CYS A 133 10.31 17.98 2.06
N GLN A 134 10.10 18.37 3.31
CA GLN A 134 8.86 18.94 3.81
C GLN A 134 9.07 20.43 4.02
N GLU A 135 8.52 21.25 3.13
CA GLU A 135 8.54 22.70 3.28
C GLU A 135 7.35 23.14 4.14
N PHE A 136 7.62 23.96 5.15
CA PHE A 136 6.59 24.54 6.00
C PHE A 136 6.12 25.88 5.40
N GLU A 137 4.85 25.96 5.02
CA GLU A 137 4.23 27.25 4.71
C GLU A 137 4.08 28.03 6.03
N SER A 138 4.55 29.29 6.03
CA SER A 138 4.98 30.01 7.23
C SER A 138 3.93 30.25 8.32
N ASP A 139 2.66 29.90 8.13
CA ASP A 139 1.59 30.14 9.11
C ASP A 139 0.54 29.01 9.16
N SER A 140 0.81 27.83 8.61
CA SER A 140 -0.14 26.72 8.62
C SER A 140 0.51 25.37 8.98
N PHE A 141 -0.26 24.47 9.60
CA PHE A 141 0.16 23.06 9.82
C PHE A 141 0.23 22.26 8.50
N HIS A 142 0.25 22.93 7.34
CA HIS A 142 0.38 22.29 6.04
C HIS A 142 1.85 22.11 5.68
N TYR A 143 2.19 20.87 5.38
CA TYR A 143 3.49 20.48 4.84
C TYR A 143 3.28 20.01 3.41
N GLU A 144 4.10 20.52 2.48
CA GLU A 144 4.16 19.98 1.13
C GLU A 144 5.42 19.12 0.98
N ASN A 145 5.22 17.85 0.59
CA ASN A 145 6.35 16.98 0.27
C ASN A 145 6.83 17.31 -1.14
N ARG A 146 8.09 17.69 -1.26
CA ARG A 146 8.75 18.00 -2.53
C ARG A 146 10.03 17.20 -2.69
N ASP A 147 10.47 17.07 -3.93
CA ASP A 147 11.77 16.50 -4.22
C ASP A 147 12.84 17.48 -3.72
N CYS A 148 13.73 16.98 -2.89
CA CYS A 148 14.80 17.78 -2.32
C CYS A 148 15.80 18.26 -3.38
N GLU A 149 15.89 17.62 -4.55
CA GLU A 149 16.72 18.12 -5.66
C GLU A 149 16.19 19.44 -6.23
N THR A 150 14.90 19.71 -6.05
CA THR A 150 14.20 20.87 -6.62
C THR A 150 14.09 22.06 -5.66
N LEU A 151 14.55 21.90 -4.42
CA LEU A 151 14.33 22.85 -3.32
C LEU A 151 15.61 23.57 -2.90
N ASN A 152 15.53 24.89 -2.75
CA ASN A 152 16.58 25.65 -2.10
C ASN A 152 16.58 25.35 -0.59
N CYS A 153 17.58 24.60 -0.14
CA CYS A 153 17.63 24.09 1.21
C CYS A 153 17.81 25.24 2.24
N ASN A 154 16.74 25.55 2.98
CA ASN A 154 16.71 26.55 4.04
C ASN A 154 16.44 25.88 5.40
N SER A 155 16.64 26.62 6.50
CA SER A 155 16.47 26.12 7.88
C SER A 155 15.04 25.70 8.26
N LYS A 156 14.05 25.91 7.39
CA LYS A 156 12.64 25.54 7.54
C LYS A 156 12.24 24.31 6.72
N VAL A 157 13.17 23.42 6.40
CA VAL A 157 12.88 22.19 5.64
C VAL A 157 13.04 20.98 6.55
N GLY A 158 11.96 20.20 6.72
CA GLY A 158 11.99 18.88 7.34
C GLY A 158 12.36 17.79 6.33
N PHE A 159 12.84 16.64 6.80
CA PHE A 159 13.18 15.51 5.94
C PHE A 159 12.35 14.29 6.31
N LYS A 160 11.86 13.59 5.29
CA LYS A 160 11.08 12.38 5.46
C LYS A 160 11.59 11.29 4.53
N LEU A 161 11.81 10.09 5.07
CA LEU A 161 12.10 8.92 4.26
C LEU A 161 10.78 8.35 3.74
N ASP A 162 10.72 8.09 2.45
CA ASP A 162 9.60 7.45 1.79
C ASP A 162 10.10 6.24 0.98
N LEU A 163 9.19 5.34 0.64
CA LEU A 163 9.46 4.37 -0.42
C LEU A 163 9.30 5.04 -1.78
N THR A 164 10.08 4.56 -2.74
CA THR A 164 9.88 4.90 -4.15
C THR A 164 8.52 4.39 -4.64
N ASN A 165 7.99 5.03 -5.68
CA ASN A 165 6.71 4.62 -6.26
C ASN A 165 6.78 3.21 -6.86
N GLU A 166 7.94 2.89 -7.45
CA GLU A 166 8.28 1.59 -8.02
C GLU A 166 8.20 0.50 -6.97
N MET A 167 8.77 0.73 -5.78
CA MET A 167 8.75 -0.24 -4.69
C MET A 167 7.33 -0.42 -4.13
N LYS A 168 6.56 0.68 -3.99
CA LYS A 168 5.15 0.61 -3.57
C LYS A 168 4.31 -0.22 -4.55
N LEU A 169 4.49 0.00 -5.85
CA LEU A 169 3.82 -0.78 -6.90
C LEU A 169 4.24 -2.25 -6.86
N LEU A 170 5.53 -2.54 -6.68
CA LEU A 170 6.04 -3.90 -6.57
C LEU A 170 5.41 -4.64 -5.39
N ILE A 171 5.34 -4.02 -4.21
CA ILE A 171 4.69 -4.59 -3.02
C ILE A 171 3.21 -4.87 -3.29
N LEU A 172 2.51 -3.96 -3.96
CA LEU A 172 1.10 -4.13 -4.33
C LEU A 172 0.92 -5.34 -5.26
N VAL A 173 1.72 -5.43 -6.33
CA VAL A 173 1.67 -6.54 -7.29
C VAL A 173 2.00 -7.88 -6.61
N LEU A 174 3.01 -7.91 -5.75
CA LEU A 174 3.33 -9.08 -4.95
C LEU A 174 2.17 -9.47 -4.04
N GLY A 175 1.47 -8.51 -3.43
CA GLY A 175 0.26 -8.74 -2.65
C GLY A 175 -0.85 -9.36 -3.49
N VAL A 176 -1.07 -8.87 -4.72
CA VAL A 176 -2.06 -9.46 -5.64
C VAL A 176 -1.69 -10.91 -6.00
N ILE A 177 -0.44 -11.17 -6.38
CA ILE A 177 0.03 -12.51 -6.75
C ILE A 177 -0.06 -13.46 -5.56
N ALA A 178 0.40 -13.03 -4.37
CA ALA A 178 0.33 -13.84 -3.17
C ALA A 178 -1.11 -14.11 -2.74
N GLY A 179 -2.00 -13.13 -2.89
CA GLY A 179 -3.42 -13.30 -2.68
C GLY A 179 -3.98 -14.37 -3.63
N TYR A 180 -3.59 -14.33 -4.91
CA TYR A 180 -4.10 -15.30 -5.87
C TYR A 180 -3.62 -16.73 -5.59
N LEU A 181 -2.37 -16.88 -5.17
CA LEU A 181 -1.74 -18.18 -4.93
C LEU A 181 -2.12 -18.79 -3.57
N PHE A 182 -2.03 -17.99 -2.51
CA PHE A 182 -2.09 -18.45 -1.13
C PHE A 182 -3.40 -18.10 -0.41
N TRP A 183 -4.19 -17.14 -0.89
CA TRP A 183 -5.44 -16.82 -0.22
C TRP A 183 -6.39 -18.02 -0.22
N PRO A 184 -7.08 -18.28 0.90
CA PRO A 184 -7.96 -19.41 1.00
C PRO A 184 -9.10 -19.37 -0.02
N LYS A 185 -9.28 -20.49 -0.71
CA LYS A 185 -10.14 -20.63 -1.88
C LYS A 185 -11.57 -21.03 -1.51
N ILE A 186 -12.52 -20.66 -2.37
CA ILE A 186 -13.90 -21.13 -2.31
C ILE A 186 -13.91 -22.58 -2.82
N ILE A 187 -14.40 -23.49 -1.98
CA ILE A 187 -14.60 -24.91 -2.34
C ILE A 187 -15.78 -24.98 -3.30
N GLU A 188 -15.60 -25.58 -4.49
CA GLU A 188 -16.74 -26.01 -5.29
C GLU A 188 -17.38 -27.21 -4.59
N THR A 189 -18.55 -27.00 -4.00
CA THR A 189 -19.47 -28.06 -3.57
C THR A 189 -20.39 -28.46 -4.71
#